data_AF-A0A5C5Q0N4-F1
#
_entry.id   AF-A0A5C5Q0N4-F1
#
_cell.length_a   1.000
_cell.length_b   1.000
_cell.length_c   1.000
_cell.angle_alpha   90.00
_cell.angle_beta   90.00
_cell.angle_gamma   90.00
#
_symmetry.space_group_name_H-M   'P 1'
#
loop_
_entity.id
_entity.type
_entity.pdbx_description
1 polymer ?
#
loop_
_entity_poly.entity_id
_entity_poly.type
_entity_poly.pdbx_seq_one_letter_code
_entity_poly.pdbx_strand_id
1 'polypeptide(L)' 'EYIHYYNHDRIKLTLNSLSPVGYRTQAVQGAS' A
#
# COMPACT_ATOMS: atom_id res chain seq x y z
N GLU A 1 -2.70 -17.67 8.51
CA GLU A 1 -1.39 -17.00 8.68
C GLU A 1 -0.80 -16.38 7.43
N TYR A 2 -0.13 -17.09 6.51
CA TYR A 2 0.60 -16.42 5.39
C TYR A 2 -0.25 -15.45 4.54
N ILE A 3 -1.46 -15.86 4.14
CA ILE A 3 -2.39 -15.01 3.36
C ILE A 3 -2.87 -13.80 4.17
N HIS A 4 -3.11 -13.97 5.49
CA HIS A 4 -3.55 -12.87 6.36
C HIS A 4 -2.44 -11.83 6.52
N TYR A 5 -1.20 -12.28 6.77
CA TYR A 5 -0.03 -11.41 6.86
C TYR A 5 0.20 -10.61 5.56
N TYR A 6 0.03 -11.25 4.40
CA TYR A 6 0.21 -10.59 3.10
C TYR A 6 -0.91 -9.58 2.79
N ASN A 7 -2.16 -9.93 3.10
CA ASN A 7 -3.32 -9.10 2.78
C ASN A 7 -3.53 -7.94 3.77
N HIS A 8 -3.14 -8.10 5.04
CA HIS A 8 -3.45 -7.16 6.11
C HIS A 8 -2.22 -6.42 6.65
N ASP A 9 -1.12 -7.13 6.91
CA ASP A 9 0.00 -6.58 7.66
C ASP A 9 1.08 -5.99 6.74
N ARG A 10 1.32 -6.61 5.59
CA ARG A 10 2.30 -6.13 4.59
C ARG A 10 1.94 -4.77 3.99
N ILE A 11 0.65 -4.48 3.83
CA ILE A 11 0.13 -3.21 3.29
C ILE A 11 0.46 -2.02 4.22
N LYS A 12 0.60 -2.25 5.54
CA LYS A 12 0.87 -1.19 6.52
C LYS A 12 2.35 -0.81 6.61
N LEU A 13 3.27 -1.66 6.18
CA LEU A 13 4.69 -1.53 6.49
C LEU A 13 5.52 -0.67 5.51
N THR A 14 4.97 -0.32 4.34
CA THR A 14 5.79 0.25 3.24
C THR A 14 5.19 1.51 2.60
N LEU A 15 4.09 2.03 3.11
CA LEU A 15 3.33 3.09 2.45
C LEU A 15 3.55 4.51 3.01
N ASN A 16 4.59 4.76 3.83
CA ASN A 16 4.80 6.09 4.44
C ASN A 16 3.50 6.69 5.05
N SER A 17 2.75 5.87 5.80
CA SER A 17 1.44 6.22 6.38
C SER A 17 0.29 6.41 5.40
N LEU A 18 0.45 6.10 4.11
CA LEU A 18 -0.65 6.12 3.13
C LEU A 18 -1.52 4.86 3.23
N SER A 19 -2.80 5.02 2.94
CA SER A 19 -3.69 3.88 2.71
C SER A 19 -3.34 3.18 1.38
N PRO A 20 -3.78 1.93 1.16
CA PRO A 20 -3.59 1.23 -0.12
C PRO A 20 -4.09 2.03 -1.33
N VAL A 21 -5.17 2.81 -1.15
CA VAL A 21 -5.71 3.69 -2.18
C VAL A 21 -4.78 4.88 -2.39
N GLY A 22 -4.33 5.54 -1.31
CA GLY A 22 -3.42 6.69 -1.39
C GLY A 22 -2.10 6.37 -2.09
N TYR A 23 -1.51 5.20 -1.81
CA TYR A 23 -0.28 4.77 -2.49
C TYR A 23 -0.47 4.59 -3.99
N ARG A 24 -1.56 3.93 -4.42
CA ARG A 24 -1.84 3.75 -5.85
C ARG A 24 -2.08 5.09 -6.55
N THR A 25 -2.78 6.01 -5.90
CA THR A 25 -3.01 7.35 -6.43
C THR A 25 -1.69 8.12 -6.63
N GLN A 26 -0.74 8.01 -5.69
CA GLN A 26 0.58 8.63 -5.84
C GLN A 26 1.38 8.04 -7.03
N ALA A 27 1.32 6.72 -7.25
CA ALA A 27 1.98 6.08 -8.39
C ALA A 27 1.42 6.54 -9.75
N VAL A 28 0.11 6.80 -9.80
CA VAL A 28 -0.55 7.35 -11.00
C VAL A 28 -0.19 8.82 -11.21
N GLN A 29 -0.15 9.63 -10.15
CA GLN A 29 0.22 11.05 -10.23
C GLN A 29 1.68 11.27 -10.59
N GLY A 30 2.60 10.43 -10.10
CA GLY A 30 4.03 10.55 -10.40
C GLY A 30 4.42 10.12 -11.83
N ALA A 31 3.51 9.47 -12.55
CA ALA A 31 3.70 9.05 -13.94
C ALA A 31 3.18 10.08 -14.96
N SER A 32 2.74 11.25 -14.50
CA SER A 32 2.19 12.37 -15.29
C SER A 32 3.20 13.49 -15.50
#